data_AF-A0A925FVE2-F1
#
_entry.id   AF-A0A925FVE2-F1
#
_cell.length_a   1.000
_cell.length_b   1.000
_cell.length_c   1.000
_cell.angle_alpha   90.00
_cell.angle_beta   90.00
_cell.angle_gamma   90.00
#
_symmetry.space_group_name_H-M   'P 1'
#
loop_
_entity.id
_entity.type
_entity.pdbx_description
1 polymer ?
#
loop_
_entity_poly.entity_id
_entity_poly.type
_entity_poly.pdbx_seq_one_letter_code
_entity_poly.pdbx_strand_id
1 'polypeptide(L)'
;MPVKNALYRLFVNHLMMKGGQTALGETADFVILQAPPEREAAYPIPKQLAKALKEAKLTSSFAALTQARKKGILRYLNAIKTEETMQRNIEKLLEQLKNKEKNVRIPVGRKV
;
A
#
# COMPACT_ATOMS: atom_id res chain seq x y z
N MET A 1 -28.21 -3.92 4.71
CA MET A 1 -29.18 -3.28 5.64
C MET A 1 -28.62 -1.92 6.06
N PRO A 2 -29.10 -0.82 5.47
CA PRO A 2 -28.66 0.53 5.83
C PRO A 2 -29.22 0.93 7.20
N VAL A 3 -28.44 1.63 8.02
CA VAL A 3 -28.87 2.20 9.30
C VAL A 3 -29.45 3.57 8.99
N LYS A 4 -30.73 3.79 9.31
CA LYS A 4 -31.50 4.95 8.81
C LYS A 4 -30.96 6.32 9.27
N ASN A 5 -30.06 6.38 10.27
CA ASN A 5 -29.55 7.63 10.88
C ASN A 5 -28.15 7.53 11.55
N ALA A 6 -27.31 6.53 11.26
CA ALA A 6 -25.99 6.39 11.92
C ALA A 6 -24.94 5.71 11.00
N LEU A 7 -23.65 6.03 11.21
CA LEU A 7 -22.53 5.54 10.39
C LEU A 7 -22.18 4.06 10.60
N TYR A 8 -22.51 3.50 11.77
CA TYR A 8 -22.11 2.15 12.18
C TYR A 8 -23.26 1.40 12.85
N ARG A 9 -23.26 0.07 12.72
CA ARG A 9 -24.14 -0.84 13.47
C ARG A 9 -23.28 -1.76 14.32
N LEU A 10 -23.44 -1.70 15.63
CA LEU A 10 -22.79 -2.62 16.56
C LEU A 10 -23.61 -3.91 16.67
N PHE A 11 -22.98 -5.04 16.43
CA PHE A 11 -23.56 -6.36 16.70
C PHE A 11 -22.89 -6.91 17.96
N VAL A 12 -23.66 -7.07 19.03
CA VAL A 12 -23.20 -7.69 20.27
C VAL A 12 -23.47 -9.19 20.20
N ASN A 13 -22.44 -9.99 20.44
CA ASN A 13 -22.55 -11.44 20.51
C ASN A 13 -22.15 -11.96 21.89
N HIS A 14 -22.32 -13.26 22.13
CA HIS A 14 -22.03 -13.87 23.43
C HIS A 14 -20.56 -13.74 23.86
N LEU A 15 -19.60 -13.74 22.92
CA LEU A 15 -18.18 -13.53 23.22
C LEU A 15 -17.91 -12.10 23.71
N MET A 16 -18.56 -11.11 23.09
CA MET A 16 -18.46 -9.71 23.51
C MET A 16 -19.13 -9.46 24.85
N MET A 17 -20.26 -10.11 25.16
CA MET A 17 -20.89 -10.04 26.48
C MET A 17 -19.96 -10.58 27.58
N LYS A 18 -19.29 -11.72 27.32
CA LYS A 18 -18.30 -12.28 28.24
C LYS A 18 -17.10 -11.36 28.46
N GLY A 19 -16.54 -10.80 27.38
CA GLY A 19 -15.40 -9.88 27.46
C GLY A 19 -15.73 -8.57 28.17
N GLY A 20 -16.96 -8.07 28.01
CA GLY A 20 -17.47 -6.89 28.69
C GLY A 20 -17.99 -7.14 30.10
N GLN A 21 -17.87 -8.37 30.63
CA GLN A 21 -18.41 -8.78 31.93
C GLN A 21 -19.87 -8.34 32.12
N THR A 22 -20.70 -8.51 31.08
CA THR A 22 -22.10 -8.05 31.08
C THR A 22 -23.06 -9.20 30.78
N ALA A 23 -24.29 -9.08 31.28
CA ALA A 23 -25.38 -10.02 31.08
C ALA A 23 -26.63 -9.37 30.47
N LEU A 24 -27.61 -10.22 30.12
CA LEU A 24 -28.91 -9.75 29.64
C LEU A 24 -29.59 -8.89 30.72
N GLY A 25 -29.94 -7.65 30.38
CA GLY A 25 -30.58 -6.70 31.30
C GLY A 25 -29.61 -5.71 31.96
N GLU A 26 -28.31 -5.88 31.77
CA GLU A 26 -27.30 -4.93 32.23
C GLU A 26 -26.97 -3.89 31.15
N THR A 27 -26.41 -2.76 31.57
CA THR A 27 -25.98 -1.66 30.68
C THR A 27 -24.46 -1.71 30.50
N ALA A 28 -23.99 -1.54 29.27
CA ALA A 28 -22.57 -1.48 28.95
C ALA A 28 -22.28 -0.29 28.02
N ASP A 29 -21.16 0.39 28.27
CA ASP A 29 -20.72 1.55 27.50
C ASP A 29 -19.67 1.14 26.46
N PHE A 30 -19.81 1.67 25.23
CA PHE A 30 -18.89 1.41 24.12
C PHE A 30 -18.31 2.71 23.60
N VAL A 31 -16.99 2.72 23.38
CA VAL A 31 -16.29 3.81 22.70
C VAL A 31 -15.69 3.28 21.42
N ILE A 32 -16.06 3.86 20.28
CA ILE A 32 -15.45 3.56 18.98
C ILE A 32 -14.35 4.59 18.75
N LEU A 33 -13.11 4.13 18.72
CA LEU A 33 -11.97 4.94 18.30
C LEU A 33 -11.66 4.65 16.84
N GLN A 34 -11.73 5.67 15.99
CA GLN A 34 -11.21 5.57 14.64
C GLN A 34 -9.70 5.77 14.71
N ALA A 35 -8.93 4.71 14.44
CA ALA A 35 -7.51 4.88 14.23
C ALA A 35 -7.29 5.81 13.03
N PRO A 36 -6.37 6.79 13.11
CA PRO A 36 -5.99 7.54 11.93
C PRO A 36 -5.54 6.55 10.85
N PRO A 37 -5.83 6.81 9.56
CA PRO A 37 -5.32 5.95 8.51
C PRO A 37 -3.81 5.82 8.72
N GLU A 38 -3.33 4.59 8.80
CA GLU A 38 -1.91 4.31 8.90
C GLU A 38 -1.25 5.12 7.79
N ARG A 39 -0.35 6.06 8.15
CA ARG A 39 0.39 6.84 7.16
C ARG A 39 1.17 5.83 6.36
N GLU A 40 0.65 5.47 5.19
CA GLU A 40 1.29 4.50 4.33
C GLU A 40 2.72 4.99 4.10
N ALA A 41 3.71 4.20 4.52
CA ALA A 41 5.10 4.60 4.44
C ALA A 41 5.44 5.02 3.00
N ALA A 42 5.76 6.29 2.82
CA ALA A 42 6.20 6.82 1.55
C ALA A 42 7.63 6.31 1.30
N TYR A 43 7.76 5.30 0.43
CA TYR A 43 9.08 4.82 0.02
C TYR A 43 9.78 5.92 -0.78
N PRO A 44 10.98 6.36 -0.40
CA PRO A 44 11.70 7.39 -1.14
C PRO A 44 12.09 6.87 -2.53
N ILE A 45 12.24 7.77 -3.49
CA ILE A 45 12.76 7.42 -4.82
C ILE A 45 14.26 7.16 -4.71
N PRO A 46 14.75 5.94 -5.02
CA PRO A 46 16.18 5.67 -4.99
C PRO A 46 16.95 6.60 -5.93
N LYS A 47 18.10 7.12 -5.50
CA LYS A 47 18.92 8.06 -6.30
C LYS A 47 19.26 7.50 -7.68
N GLN A 48 19.56 6.20 -7.77
CA GLN A 48 19.86 5.50 -9.02
C GLN A 48 18.67 5.53 -9.99
N LEU A 49 17.45 5.26 -9.50
CA LEU A 49 16.24 5.34 -10.32
C LEU A 49 15.99 6.77 -10.81
N ALA A 50 16.17 7.78 -9.94
CA ALA A 50 15.95 9.17 -10.30
C ALA A 50 16.93 9.64 -11.41
N LYS A 51 18.19 9.22 -11.35
CA LYS A 51 19.18 9.48 -12.41
C LYS A 51 18.79 8.79 -13.72
N ALA A 52 18.52 7.49 -13.66
CA ALA A 52 18.20 6.69 -14.84
C ALA A 52 16.92 7.17 -15.55
N LEU A 53 15.90 7.62 -14.81
CA LEU A 53 14.70 8.24 -15.39
C LEU A 53 14.97 9.56 -16.10
N LYS A 54 15.89 10.38 -15.57
CA LYS A 54 16.28 11.66 -16.19
C LYS A 54 17.06 11.42 -17.48
N GLU A 55 18.05 10.53 -17.43
CA GLU A 55 18.88 10.16 -18.57
C GLU A 55 18.03 9.56 -19.71
N ALA A 56 17.07 8.69 -19.37
CA ALA A 56 16.17 8.09 -20.35
C ALA A 56 15.02 9.00 -20.80
N LYS A 57 14.86 10.20 -20.23
CA LYS A 57 13.72 11.12 -20.45
C LYS A 57 12.35 10.48 -20.16
N LEU A 58 12.27 9.58 -19.19
CA LEU A 58 11.05 8.83 -18.83
C LEU A 58 10.40 9.31 -17.53
N THR A 59 10.82 10.45 -17.00
CA THR A 59 10.29 11.01 -15.74
C THR A 59 8.78 11.25 -15.80
N SER A 60 8.27 11.72 -16.94
CA SER A 60 6.83 11.92 -17.18
C SER A 60 6.07 10.60 -17.26
N SER A 61 6.61 9.60 -17.95
CA SER A 61 6.03 8.25 -18.03
C SER A 61 5.92 7.59 -16.65
N PHE A 62 6.96 7.74 -15.81
CA PHE A 62 6.92 7.27 -14.43
C PHE A 62 5.89 8.06 -13.60
N ALA A 63 5.80 9.38 -13.79
CA ALA A 63 4.81 10.22 -13.13
C ALA A 63 3.36 9.91 -13.55
N ALA A 64 3.14 9.37 -14.75
CA ALA A 64 1.83 8.95 -15.24
C ALA A 64 1.35 7.61 -14.65
N LEU A 65 2.22 6.84 -13.98
CA LEU A 65 1.82 5.59 -13.32
C LEU A 65 0.84 5.84 -12.17
N THR A 66 -0.05 4.86 -11.93
CA THR A 66 -0.96 4.89 -10.77
C THR A 66 -0.17 4.89 -9.46
N GLN A 67 -0.74 5.49 -8.41
CA GLN A 67 -0.07 5.57 -7.11
C GLN A 67 0.28 4.19 -6.53
N ALA A 68 -0.61 3.21 -6.71
CA ALA A 68 -0.36 1.83 -6.30
C ALA A 68 0.85 1.22 -7.02
N ARG A 69 1.01 1.46 -8.34
CA ARG A 69 2.14 0.94 -9.12
C ARG A 69 3.45 1.62 -8.73
N LYS A 70 3.45 2.96 -8.57
CA LYS A 70 4.61 3.71 -8.06
C LYS A 70 5.05 3.18 -6.69
N LYS A 71 4.11 3.03 -5.76
CA LYS A 71 4.37 2.49 -4.43
C LYS A 71 4.96 1.08 -4.50
N GLY A 72 4.40 0.19 -5.32
CA GLY A 72 4.92 -1.16 -5.50
C GLY A 72 6.37 -1.18 -6.01
N ILE A 73 6.68 -0.33 -6.99
CA ILE A 73 8.03 -0.16 -7.53
C ILE A 73 8.98 0.34 -6.45
N LEU A 74 8.63 1.44 -5.79
CA LEU A 74 9.49 2.09 -4.80
C LEU A 74 9.73 1.17 -3.60
N ARG A 75 8.70 0.46 -3.13
CA ARG A 75 8.82 -0.56 -2.09
C ARG A 75 9.81 -1.65 -2.49
N TYR A 76 9.68 -2.18 -3.71
CA TYR A 76 10.54 -3.26 -4.18
C TYR A 76 11.99 -2.81 -4.32
N LEU A 77 12.23 -1.69 -4.98
CA LEU A 77 13.59 -1.18 -5.19
C LEU A 77 14.27 -0.84 -3.86
N ASN A 78 13.57 -0.23 -2.90
CA ASN A 78 14.14 0.04 -1.57
C ASN A 78 14.46 -1.24 -0.77
N ALA A 79 13.91 -2.40 -1.12
CA ALA A 79 14.23 -3.67 -0.48
C ALA A 79 15.48 -4.35 -1.07
N ILE A 80 15.95 -3.93 -2.24
CA ILE A 80 17.12 -4.52 -2.90
C ILE A 80 18.39 -4.01 -2.22
N LYS A 81 19.23 -4.95 -1.75
CA LYS A 81 20.50 -4.66 -1.07
C LYS A 81 21.71 -4.64 -2.01
N THR A 82 21.62 -5.31 -3.16
CA THR A 82 22.73 -5.48 -4.11
C THR A 82 22.60 -4.52 -5.28
N GLU A 83 23.69 -3.82 -5.61
CA GLU A 83 23.70 -2.83 -6.69
C GLU A 83 23.42 -3.43 -8.06
N GLU A 84 23.97 -4.60 -8.37
CA GLU A 84 23.73 -5.30 -9.64
C GLU A 84 22.25 -5.63 -9.86
N THR A 85 21.58 -6.15 -8.82
CA THR A 85 20.15 -6.47 -8.89
C THR A 85 19.33 -5.20 -9.02
N MET A 86 19.71 -4.12 -8.33
CA MET A 86 19.05 -2.83 -8.43
C MET A 86 19.13 -2.30 -9.85
N GLN A 87 20.32 -2.31 -10.46
CA GLN A 87 20.54 -1.81 -11.82
C GLN A 87 19.75 -2.60 -12.86
N ARG A 88 19.80 -3.94 -12.82
CA ARG A 88 19.03 -4.81 -13.73
C ARG A 88 17.52 -4.57 -13.63
N ASN A 89 17.01 -4.30 -12.43
CA ASN A 89 15.58 -4.02 -12.25
C ASN A 89 15.19 -2.61 -12.69
N ILE A 90 16.08 -1.63 -12.53
CA ILE A 90 15.90 -0.28 -13.09
C ILE A 90 15.85 -0.36 -14.62
N GLU A 91 16.77 -1.06 -15.27
CA GLU A 91 16.78 -1.23 -16.73
C GLU A 91 15.48 -1.83 -17.25
N LYS A 92 15.02 -2.94 -16.66
CA LYS A 92 13.73 -3.55 -16.98
C LYS A 92 12.55 -2.58 -16.80
N LEU A 93 12.57 -1.79 -15.72
CA LEU A 93 11.53 -0.79 -15.49
C LEU A 93 11.53 0.28 -16.59
N LEU A 94 12.70 0.74 -17.04
CA LEU A 94 12.80 1.72 -18.12
C LEU A 94 12.29 1.16 -19.44
N GLU A 95 12.58 -0.10 -19.77
CA GLU A 95 12.04 -0.78 -20.95
C GLU A 95 10.50 -0.84 -20.91
N GLN A 96 9.93 -1.26 -19.78
CA GLN A 96 8.48 -1.29 -19.59
C GLN A 96 7.83 0.09 -19.74
N LEU A 97 8.50 1.13 -19.23
CA LEU A 97 8.03 2.52 -19.36
C LEU A 97 8.08 3.01 -20.81
N LYS A 98 9.12 2.65 -21.58
CA LYS A 98 9.22 2.97 -23.01
C LYS A 98 8.11 2.28 -23.81
N ASN A 99 7.87 1.01 -23.53
CA ASN A 99 6.88 0.19 -24.23
C ASN A 99 5.43 0.47 -23.77
N LYS A 100 5.22 1.36 -22.79
CA LYS A 100 3.90 1.67 -22.21
C LYS A 100 3.15 0.43 -21.72
N GLU A 101 3.89 -0.54 -21.19
CA GLU A 101 3.34 -1.83 -20.79
C GLU A 101 2.41 -1.70 -19.57
N LYS A 102 1.14 -2.04 -19.76
CA LYS A 102 0.09 -1.91 -18.74
C LYS A 102 0.05 -3.10 -17.77
N ASN A 103 0.47 -4.29 -18.20
CA ASN A 103 0.28 -5.57 -17.48
C ASN A 103 1.58 -6.36 -17.26
N VAL A 104 2.74 -5.71 -17.19
CA VAL A 104 3.98 -6.44 -16.92
C VAL A 104 4.24 -6.51 -15.42
N ARG A 105 4.38 -7.75 -14.94
CA ARG A 105 4.66 -8.11 -13.55
C ARG A 105 6.02 -7.54 -13.18
N ILE A 106 6.03 -6.33 -12.63
CA ILE A 106 7.14 -5.88 -11.79
C ILE A 106 7.24 -6.94 -10.69
N PRO A 107 8.41 -7.55 -10.45
CA PRO A 107 8.55 -8.53 -9.38
C PRO A 107 8.25 -7.84 -8.05
N VAL A 108 6.98 -7.84 -7.66
CA VAL A 108 6.56 -7.54 -6.30
C VAL A 108 7.18 -8.66 -5.51
N GLY A 109 8.23 -8.35 -4.74
CA GLY A 109 9.00 -9.34 -4.00
C GLY A 109 8.06 -10.39 -3.43
N ARG A 110 8.27 -11.66 -3.82
CA ARG A 110 7.58 -12.77 -3.17
C ARG A 110 7.82 -12.56 -1.68
N LYS A 111 6.74 -12.36 -0.92
CA LYS A 111 6.79 -12.77 0.47
C LYS A 111 7.08 -14.27 0.41
N VAL A 112 8.28 -14.64 0.84
CA VAL A 112 8.53 -16.00 1.32
C VAL A 112 7.76 -16.13 2.62
#